data_AF-F8C8H0-F1
#
_entry.id   AF-F8C8H0-F1
#
_cell.length_a   1.000
_cell.length_b   1.000
_cell.length_c   1.000
_cell.angle_alpha   90.00
_cell.angle_beta   90.00
_cell.angle_gamma   90.00
#
_symmetry.space_group_name_H-M   'P 1'
#
loop_
_entity.id
_entity.type
_entity.pdbx_description
1 polymer ?
#
loop_
_entity_poly.entity_id
_entity_poly.type
_entity_poly.pdbx_seq_one_letter_code
_entity_poly.pdbx_strand_id
1 'polypeptide(L)'
;MVGCGPTSAESESPAPSTERQEAPLTTTDVDVAPECQGLLTFVNTEPLSTLSTYLPSDVAQSLVSQRATAPFSTLVEVSAVRGISQARLARIEDGARTLGYVGSTCAGVLDELALSTDDAAALVNLVNTIDSSALYAVLPYAWNGATNLLNLRPFTSAQAISEVSGVGTVSLRNLRNAATQGYALTALIAAINAQEESLWTSRLSQDFDIQDVIDGAHGNGEFQSASCFGIDPSLFPAGQNWTVRPNLATGTEVYQEIEGTVGYADRNEPLPDTLMADGLAELQARTAGRTFNGCFISYGKGPWGGIQVKFYVDTVTGYRILSEQHWVE
;
A
#
# COMPACT_ATOMS: atom_id res chain seq x y z
N MET A 1 -44.67 6.22 56.04
CA MET A 1 -44.53 5.74 54.66
C MET A 1 -43.71 6.77 53.91
N VAL A 2 -42.44 6.45 53.71
CA VAL A 2 -41.42 7.30 53.09
C VAL A 2 -41.37 6.91 51.61
N GLY A 3 -41.44 7.89 50.71
CA GLY A 3 -41.49 7.68 49.26
C GLY A 3 -41.11 8.92 48.49
N CYS A 4 -39.84 9.33 48.61
CA CYS A 4 -39.18 10.18 47.62
C CYS A 4 -38.15 9.30 46.92
N GLY A 5 -38.42 8.93 45.67
CA GLY A 5 -37.42 8.27 44.82
C GLY A 5 -36.46 9.31 44.25
N PRO A 6 -35.16 9.00 44.17
CA PRO A 6 -34.31 9.57 43.15
C PRO A 6 -34.28 8.62 41.94
N THR A 7 -34.75 9.11 40.81
CA THR A 7 -34.34 8.65 39.48
C THR A 7 -32.84 8.88 39.33
N SER A 8 -32.04 7.84 39.53
CA SER A 8 -30.69 7.78 38.99
C SER A 8 -30.82 7.47 37.51
N ALA A 9 -30.71 8.51 36.69
CA ALA A 9 -30.35 8.34 35.28
C ALA A 9 -28.91 7.85 35.26
N GLU A 10 -28.74 6.54 35.13
CA GLU A 10 -27.46 5.97 34.72
C GLU A 10 -27.20 6.51 33.32
N SER A 11 -26.22 7.41 33.22
CA SER A 11 -25.78 7.97 31.95
C SER A 11 -25.22 6.84 31.11
N GLU A 12 -26.00 6.32 30.18
CA GLU A 12 -25.49 5.60 29.03
C GLU A 12 -24.46 6.52 28.37
N SER A 13 -23.19 6.11 28.48
CA SER A 13 -22.12 6.73 27.71
C SER A 13 -22.52 6.67 26.24
N PRO A 14 -22.44 7.78 25.48
CA PRO A 14 -22.73 7.74 24.07
C PRO A 14 -21.80 6.70 23.43
N ALA A 15 -22.40 5.75 22.72
CA ALA A 15 -21.68 4.81 21.87
C ALA A 15 -20.68 5.61 21.01
N PRO A 16 -19.43 5.14 20.85
CA PRO A 16 -18.47 5.84 20.03
C PRO A 16 -19.07 5.99 18.63
N SER A 17 -19.19 7.24 18.21
CA SER A 17 -19.54 7.64 16.87
C SER A 17 -18.74 6.78 15.89
N THR A 18 -19.40 6.23 14.89
CA THR A 18 -18.76 5.65 13.70
C THR A 18 -18.13 6.81 12.91
N GLU A 19 -17.11 7.45 13.48
CA GLU A 19 -16.14 8.20 12.70
C GLU A 19 -15.49 7.18 11.77
N ARG A 20 -15.47 7.53 10.48
CA ARG A 20 -14.73 6.78 9.46
C ARG A 20 -13.31 6.59 9.99
N GLN A 21 -12.99 5.37 10.44
CA GLN A 21 -11.62 4.91 10.50
C GLN A 21 -11.16 4.74 9.06
N GLU A 22 -10.89 5.86 8.38
CA GLU A 22 -9.93 5.86 7.30
C GLU A 22 -8.58 5.62 7.96
N ALA A 23 -7.95 4.50 7.60
CA ALA A 23 -6.57 4.26 7.94
C ALA A 23 -5.72 5.45 7.45
N PRO A 24 -4.70 5.89 8.20
CA PRO A 24 -3.78 6.92 7.72
C PRO A 24 -3.19 6.50 6.37
N LEU A 25 -3.31 7.36 5.35
CA LEU A 25 -2.72 7.12 4.05
C LEU A 25 -1.19 7.06 4.21
N THR A 26 -0.59 5.91 3.92
CA THR A 26 0.87 5.76 3.86
C THR A 26 1.40 6.25 2.51
N THR A 27 2.72 6.43 2.38
CA THR A 27 3.37 6.90 1.14
C THR A 27 3.14 5.98 -0.07
N THR A 28 2.61 4.77 0.15
CA THR A 28 2.19 3.77 -0.85
C THR A 28 0.67 3.64 -0.97
N ASP A 29 -0.11 4.28 -0.10
CA ASP A 29 -1.57 4.41 -0.17
C ASP A 29 -1.96 5.79 -0.74
N VAL A 30 -1.15 6.30 -1.66
CA VAL A 30 -1.45 7.52 -2.41
C VAL A 30 -2.62 7.26 -3.36
N ASP A 31 -3.57 8.19 -3.32
CA ASP A 31 -4.65 8.32 -4.29
C ASP A 31 -4.15 8.90 -5.63
N VAL A 32 -2.85 9.20 -5.76
CA VAL A 32 -2.19 9.68 -6.97
C VAL A 32 -0.93 8.88 -7.27
N ALA A 33 -0.98 8.06 -8.32
CA ALA A 33 0.23 7.40 -8.86
C ALA A 33 1.33 8.42 -9.21
N PRO A 34 2.64 8.09 -9.08
CA PRO A 34 3.74 8.99 -9.38
C PRO A 34 3.64 9.68 -10.74
N GLU A 35 3.21 8.95 -11.77
CA GLU A 35 3.02 9.41 -13.14
C GLU A 35 1.90 10.44 -13.28
N CYS A 36 0.99 10.49 -12.30
CA CYS A 36 -0.15 11.41 -12.23
C CYS A 36 0.06 12.57 -11.25
N GLN A 37 1.22 12.68 -10.58
CA GLN A 37 1.51 13.78 -9.64
C GLN A 37 1.44 15.18 -10.27
N GLY A 38 1.55 15.26 -11.60
CA GLY A 38 1.29 16.46 -12.37
C GLY A 38 -0.11 17.05 -12.18
N LEU A 39 -1.11 16.23 -11.81
CA LEU A 39 -2.47 16.72 -11.49
C LEU A 39 -2.46 17.69 -10.31
N LEU A 40 -1.76 17.32 -9.23
CA LEU A 40 -1.64 18.16 -8.05
C LEU A 40 -0.81 19.41 -8.37
N THR A 41 0.22 19.28 -9.20
CA THR A 41 1.00 20.44 -9.66
C THR A 41 0.11 21.43 -10.42
N PHE A 42 -0.66 20.95 -11.40
CA PHE A 42 -1.61 21.78 -12.18
C PHE A 42 -2.59 22.53 -11.27
N VAL A 43 -3.25 21.82 -10.34
CA VAL A 43 -4.22 22.45 -9.42
C VAL A 43 -3.56 23.39 -8.43
N ASN A 44 -2.29 23.17 -8.06
CA ASN A 44 -1.57 24.04 -7.13
C ASN A 44 -0.97 25.29 -7.79
N THR A 45 -0.57 25.23 -9.06
CA THR A 45 0.22 26.31 -9.69
C THR A 45 -0.55 27.16 -10.70
N GLU A 46 -1.52 26.59 -11.43
CA GLU A 46 -2.17 27.31 -12.52
C GLU A 46 -3.03 28.49 -12.03
N PRO A 47 -3.02 29.67 -12.67
CA PRO A 47 -3.83 30.80 -12.26
C PRO A 47 -5.33 30.52 -12.43
N LEU A 48 -6.15 31.29 -11.71
CA LEU A 48 -7.62 31.21 -11.77
C LEU A 48 -8.16 31.24 -13.21
N SER A 49 -7.56 32.05 -14.08
CA SER A 49 -7.94 32.16 -15.48
C SER A 49 -7.77 30.85 -16.25
N THR A 50 -6.68 30.12 -16.01
CA THR A 50 -6.47 28.80 -16.62
C THR A 50 -7.48 27.81 -16.05
N LEU A 51 -7.59 27.72 -14.73
CA LEU A 51 -8.52 26.78 -14.08
C LEU A 51 -9.98 27.01 -14.53
N SER A 52 -10.37 28.27 -14.72
CA SER A 52 -11.71 28.64 -15.21
C SER A 52 -11.97 28.28 -16.67
N THR A 53 -10.95 27.86 -17.42
CA THR A 53 -11.12 27.31 -18.78
C THR A 53 -11.66 25.88 -18.73
N TYR A 54 -11.34 25.13 -17.67
CA TYR A 54 -11.69 23.72 -17.51
C TYR A 54 -12.82 23.51 -16.48
N LEU A 55 -12.98 24.45 -15.55
CA LEU A 55 -13.94 24.38 -14.44
C LEU A 55 -14.84 25.61 -14.42
N PRO A 56 -16.06 25.50 -13.87
CA PRO A 56 -16.86 26.67 -13.52
C PRO A 56 -16.06 27.63 -12.63
N SER A 57 -16.19 28.94 -12.86
CA SER A 57 -15.35 29.94 -12.20
C SER A 57 -15.50 29.97 -10.68
N ASP A 58 -16.68 29.64 -10.13
CA ASP A 58 -16.90 29.51 -8.69
C ASP A 58 -16.14 28.32 -8.08
N VAL A 59 -16.06 27.21 -8.81
CA VAL A 59 -15.28 26.03 -8.41
C VAL A 59 -13.78 26.31 -8.52
N ALA A 60 -13.34 26.92 -9.63
CA ALA A 60 -11.95 27.34 -9.81
C ALA A 60 -11.51 28.33 -8.72
N GLN A 61 -12.37 29.29 -8.37
CA GLN A 61 -12.15 30.22 -7.25
C GLN A 61 -12.01 29.45 -5.93
N SER A 62 -12.87 28.46 -5.67
CA SER A 62 -12.81 27.64 -4.46
C SER A 62 -11.48 26.88 -4.34
N LEU A 63 -10.98 26.30 -5.44
CA LEU A 63 -9.66 25.65 -5.49
C LEU A 63 -8.52 26.64 -5.18
N VAL A 64 -8.53 27.81 -5.82
CA VAL A 64 -7.52 28.85 -5.62
C VAL A 64 -7.51 29.37 -4.18
N SER A 65 -8.70 29.57 -3.60
CA SER A 65 -8.84 29.99 -2.21
C SER A 65 -8.35 28.93 -1.23
N GLN A 66 -8.65 27.64 -1.48
CA GLN A 66 -8.20 26.55 -0.63
C GLN A 66 -6.67 26.39 -0.67
N ARG A 67 -6.08 26.32 -1.87
CA ARG A 67 -4.61 26.14 -2.02
C ARG A 67 -3.79 27.32 -1.48
N ALA A 68 -4.38 28.51 -1.40
CA ALA A 68 -3.74 29.69 -0.81
C ALA A 68 -3.55 29.54 0.71
N THR A 69 -4.32 28.65 1.36
CA THR A 69 -4.13 28.30 2.77
C THR A 69 -3.05 27.22 2.93
N ALA A 70 -3.15 26.14 2.15
CA ALA A 70 -2.14 25.10 2.04
C ALA A 70 -2.26 24.43 0.66
N PRO A 71 -1.15 24.20 -0.07
CA PRO A 71 -1.18 23.41 -1.30
C PRO A 71 -1.76 22.01 -1.08
N PHE A 72 -2.46 21.49 -2.07
CA PHE A 72 -2.98 20.12 -2.05
C PHE A 72 -1.85 19.10 -2.13
N SER A 73 -1.93 18.08 -1.29
CA SER A 73 -1.01 16.95 -1.22
C SER A 73 -1.62 15.64 -1.73
N THR A 74 -2.96 15.58 -1.81
CA THR A 74 -3.73 14.40 -2.27
C THR A 74 -4.88 14.79 -3.19
N LEU A 75 -5.40 13.85 -3.98
CA LEU A 75 -6.63 14.04 -4.76
C LEU A 75 -7.88 14.08 -3.89
N VAL A 76 -7.88 13.45 -2.72
CA VAL A 76 -8.95 13.50 -1.72
C VAL A 76 -9.13 14.92 -1.20
N GLU A 77 -8.04 15.64 -0.95
CA GLU A 77 -8.15 17.06 -0.56
C GLU A 77 -8.72 17.92 -1.70
N VAL A 78 -8.42 17.59 -2.96
CA VAL A 78 -9.02 18.24 -4.13
C VAL A 78 -10.50 17.88 -4.25
N SER A 79 -10.87 16.61 -4.10
CA SER A 79 -12.26 16.12 -4.19
C SER A 79 -13.14 16.69 -3.07
N ALA A 80 -12.56 16.95 -1.91
CA ALA A 80 -13.23 17.59 -0.77
C ALA A 80 -13.57 19.08 -1.00
N VAL A 81 -12.97 19.74 -1.99
CA VAL A 81 -13.30 21.15 -2.29
C VAL A 81 -14.74 21.26 -2.78
N ARG A 82 -15.47 22.24 -2.23
CA ARG A 82 -16.87 22.46 -2.56
C ARG A 82 -17.08 22.55 -4.07
N GLY A 83 -17.94 21.68 -4.57
CA GLY A 83 -18.27 21.64 -5.98
C GLY A 83 -17.20 20.93 -6.81
N ILE A 84 -16.30 20.14 -6.24
CA ILE A 84 -15.59 19.12 -7.01
C ILE A 84 -16.46 17.85 -7.05
N SER A 85 -16.54 17.27 -8.22
CA SER A 85 -17.22 16.00 -8.50
C SER A 85 -16.35 15.19 -9.44
N GLN A 86 -16.64 13.90 -9.62
CA GLN A 86 -15.85 13.06 -10.53
C GLN A 86 -15.75 13.65 -11.96
N ALA A 87 -16.85 14.21 -12.48
CA ALA A 87 -16.84 14.88 -13.78
C ALA A 87 -15.89 16.10 -13.81
N ARG A 88 -15.72 16.79 -12.68
CA ARG A 88 -14.82 17.95 -12.55
C ARG A 88 -13.38 17.52 -12.31
N LEU A 89 -13.14 16.40 -11.63
CA LEU A 89 -11.83 15.75 -11.58
C LEU A 89 -11.36 15.33 -12.98
N ALA A 90 -12.24 14.77 -13.80
CA ALA A 90 -11.92 14.47 -15.20
C ALA A 90 -11.58 15.73 -16.03
N ARG A 91 -12.23 16.87 -15.75
CA ARG A 91 -11.87 18.16 -16.38
C ARG A 91 -10.53 18.71 -15.91
N ILE A 92 -10.19 18.51 -14.64
CA ILE A 92 -8.87 18.84 -14.10
C ILE A 92 -7.80 18.01 -14.81
N GLU A 93 -8.04 16.71 -14.97
CA GLU A 93 -7.15 15.83 -15.71
C GLU A 93 -6.96 16.29 -17.17
N ASP A 94 -8.04 16.61 -17.87
CA ASP A 94 -8.01 17.13 -19.24
C ASP A 94 -7.16 18.41 -19.35
N GLY A 95 -7.32 19.33 -18.39
CA GLY A 95 -6.52 20.56 -18.35
C GLY A 95 -5.03 20.31 -18.06
N ALA A 96 -4.73 19.45 -17.07
CA ALA A 96 -3.37 19.05 -16.75
C ALA A 96 -2.69 18.37 -17.95
N ARG A 97 -3.41 17.51 -18.67
CA ARG A 97 -2.91 16.82 -19.86
C ARG A 97 -2.68 17.79 -21.02
N THR A 98 -3.63 18.70 -21.26
CA THR A 98 -3.53 19.73 -22.31
C THR A 98 -2.33 20.65 -22.13
N LEU A 99 -1.99 20.98 -20.88
CA LEU A 99 -0.85 21.83 -20.54
C LEU A 99 0.45 21.04 -20.28
N GLY A 100 0.44 19.72 -20.46
CA GLY A 100 1.65 18.88 -20.35
C GLY A 100 2.11 18.57 -18.93
N TYR A 101 1.26 18.77 -17.92
CA TYR A 101 1.54 18.35 -16.55
C TYR A 101 1.50 16.84 -16.38
N VAL A 102 0.63 16.15 -17.12
CA VAL A 102 0.57 14.69 -17.16
C VAL A 102 0.65 14.17 -18.58
N GLY A 103 1.39 13.08 -18.75
CA GLY A 103 1.65 12.43 -20.03
C GLY A 103 0.80 11.18 -20.27
N SER A 104 1.17 10.41 -21.29
CA SER A 104 0.49 9.16 -21.64
C SER A 104 0.62 8.05 -20.58
N THR A 105 1.54 8.17 -19.63
CA THR A 105 1.75 7.20 -18.54
C THR A 105 0.79 7.39 -17.36
N CYS A 106 0.09 8.53 -17.30
CA CYS A 106 -1.05 8.71 -16.39
C CYS A 106 -2.33 8.26 -17.10
N ALA A 107 -2.97 7.20 -16.60
CA ALA A 107 -4.21 6.65 -17.16
C ALA A 107 -5.43 7.54 -16.86
N GLY A 108 -5.36 8.34 -15.81
CA GLY A 108 -6.38 9.31 -15.43
C GLY A 108 -6.98 9.07 -14.06
N VAL A 109 -8.05 9.81 -13.74
CA VAL A 109 -8.73 9.76 -12.43
C VAL A 109 -10.01 8.93 -12.50
N LEU A 110 -10.06 7.83 -11.73
CA LEU A 110 -11.20 6.92 -11.61
C LEU A 110 -11.67 6.86 -10.15
N ASP A 111 -12.93 7.21 -9.88
CA ASP A 111 -13.50 7.24 -8.53
C ASP A 111 -12.57 7.88 -7.48
N GLU A 112 -12.03 9.06 -7.78
CA GLU A 112 -11.09 9.81 -6.94
C GLU A 112 -9.68 9.17 -6.79
N LEU A 113 -9.34 8.17 -7.62
CA LEU A 113 -8.01 7.56 -7.70
C LEU A 113 -7.34 7.89 -9.04
N ALA A 114 -6.19 8.55 -9.01
CA ALA A 114 -5.33 8.71 -10.17
C ALA A 114 -4.42 7.49 -10.36
N LEU A 115 -4.60 6.80 -11.49
CA LEU A 115 -3.89 5.57 -11.82
C LEU A 115 -2.83 5.81 -12.90
N SER A 116 -1.69 5.12 -12.80
CA SER A 116 -0.77 4.98 -13.93
C SER A 116 -1.36 4.03 -14.99
N THR A 117 -0.81 4.05 -16.20
CA THR A 117 -1.16 3.06 -17.23
C THR A 117 -0.87 1.63 -16.81
N ASP A 118 0.20 1.43 -16.05
CA ASP A 118 0.62 0.12 -15.58
C ASP A 118 -0.31 -0.37 -14.46
N ASP A 119 -0.72 0.52 -13.54
CA ASP A 119 -1.72 0.22 -12.50
C ASP A 119 -3.07 -0.14 -13.12
N ALA A 120 -3.51 0.62 -14.13
CA ALA A 120 -4.76 0.35 -14.84
C ALA A 120 -4.71 -0.99 -15.58
N ALA A 121 -3.57 -1.36 -16.17
CA ALA A 121 -3.38 -2.65 -16.82
C ALA A 121 -3.33 -3.80 -15.80
N ALA A 122 -2.63 -3.61 -14.68
CA ALA A 122 -2.55 -4.59 -13.59
C ALA A 122 -3.93 -4.85 -12.98
N LEU A 123 -4.72 -3.80 -12.77
CA LEU A 123 -6.10 -3.88 -12.28
C LEU A 123 -6.99 -4.72 -13.22
N VAL A 124 -6.93 -4.44 -14.52
CA VAL A 124 -7.67 -5.22 -15.52
C VAL A 124 -7.22 -6.68 -15.54
N ASN A 125 -5.92 -6.93 -15.46
CA ASN A 125 -5.39 -8.28 -15.39
C ASN A 125 -5.89 -9.01 -14.14
N LEU A 126 -5.73 -8.42 -12.96
CA LEU A 126 -6.21 -8.97 -11.69
C LEU A 126 -7.69 -9.33 -11.78
N VAL A 127 -8.55 -8.36 -12.13
CA VAL A 127 -10.00 -8.59 -12.14
C VAL A 127 -10.39 -9.69 -13.12
N ASN A 128 -9.67 -9.89 -14.22
CA ASN A 128 -9.94 -10.95 -15.18
C ASN A 128 -9.43 -12.34 -14.73
N THR A 129 -8.39 -12.42 -13.90
CA THR A 129 -7.72 -13.69 -13.56
C THR A 129 -7.94 -14.16 -12.12
N ILE A 130 -8.22 -13.26 -11.18
CA ILE A 130 -8.43 -13.60 -9.77
C ILE A 130 -9.59 -14.59 -9.61
N ASP A 131 -9.44 -15.60 -8.76
CA ASP A 131 -10.51 -16.54 -8.46
C ASP A 131 -11.63 -15.87 -7.64
N SER A 132 -12.77 -16.54 -7.54
CA SER A 132 -13.94 -15.98 -6.86
C SER A 132 -13.71 -15.77 -5.37
N SER A 133 -13.08 -16.74 -4.68
CA SER A 133 -12.78 -16.63 -3.25
C SER A 133 -11.87 -15.45 -2.95
N ALA A 134 -10.77 -15.30 -3.67
CA ALA A 134 -9.84 -14.20 -3.49
C ALA A 134 -10.50 -12.85 -3.84
N LEU A 135 -11.34 -12.78 -4.88
CA LEU A 135 -12.06 -11.54 -5.21
C LEU A 135 -13.04 -11.10 -4.12
N TYR A 136 -13.79 -12.04 -3.53
CA TYR A 136 -14.66 -11.72 -2.40
C TYR A 136 -13.86 -11.27 -1.18
N ALA A 137 -12.64 -11.76 -1.02
CA ALA A 137 -11.77 -11.38 0.07
C ALA A 137 -11.06 -10.02 -0.17
N VAL A 138 -10.83 -9.62 -1.42
CA VAL A 138 -10.44 -8.25 -1.80
C VAL A 138 -11.58 -7.24 -1.59
N LEU A 139 -12.83 -7.70 -1.76
CA LEU A 139 -14.05 -6.88 -1.69
C LEU A 139 -15.01 -7.35 -0.58
N PRO A 140 -14.59 -7.42 0.69
CA PRO A 140 -15.36 -8.09 1.76
C PRO A 140 -16.70 -7.38 2.05
N TYR A 141 -16.74 -6.06 1.86
CA TYR A 141 -17.94 -5.23 2.07
C TYR A 141 -18.69 -4.90 0.77
N ALA A 142 -18.19 -5.36 -0.38
CA ALA A 142 -18.74 -5.09 -1.70
C ALA A 142 -19.07 -6.40 -2.43
N TRP A 143 -19.73 -7.32 -1.73
CA TRP A 143 -20.06 -8.67 -2.23
C TRP A 143 -20.85 -8.65 -3.56
N ASN A 144 -21.78 -7.71 -3.70
CA ASN A 144 -22.51 -7.49 -4.95
C ASN A 144 -21.58 -7.00 -6.08
N GLY A 145 -20.62 -6.13 -5.76
CA GLY A 145 -19.60 -5.66 -6.71
C GLY A 145 -18.70 -6.81 -7.18
N ALA A 146 -18.20 -7.62 -6.27
CA ALA A 146 -17.42 -8.82 -6.60
C ALA A 146 -18.20 -9.80 -7.49
N THR A 147 -19.47 -10.05 -7.17
CA THR A 147 -20.36 -10.89 -8.00
C THR A 147 -20.51 -10.33 -9.41
N ASN A 148 -20.76 -9.03 -9.53
CA ASN A 148 -20.93 -8.37 -10.82
C ASN A 148 -19.64 -8.38 -11.63
N LEU A 149 -18.49 -8.14 -11.00
CA LEU A 149 -17.18 -8.24 -11.64
C LEU A 149 -16.95 -9.65 -12.21
N LEU A 150 -17.24 -10.71 -11.45
CA LEU A 150 -17.12 -12.09 -11.95
C LEU A 150 -17.98 -12.34 -13.19
N ASN A 151 -19.23 -11.86 -13.18
CA ASN A 151 -20.19 -12.09 -14.26
C ASN A 151 -19.91 -11.27 -15.53
N LEU A 152 -19.25 -10.12 -15.40
CA LEU A 152 -18.99 -9.18 -16.50
C LEU A 152 -17.62 -9.37 -17.15
N ARG A 153 -16.80 -10.32 -16.68
CA ARG A 153 -15.54 -10.68 -17.34
C ARG A 153 -15.75 -11.09 -18.80
N PRO A 154 -14.80 -10.79 -19.71
CA PRO A 154 -13.57 -10.05 -19.46
C PRO A 154 -13.73 -8.53 -19.57
N PHE A 155 -12.99 -7.78 -18.76
CA PHE A 155 -12.86 -6.33 -18.86
C PHE A 155 -11.70 -5.94 -19.78
N THR A 156 -11.85 -4.82 -20.49
CA THR A 156 -10.81 -4.25 -21.37
C THR A 156 -10.18 -2.96 -20.84
N SER A 157 -10.73 -2.37 -19.78
CA SER A 157 -10.21 -1.12 -19.19
C SER A 157 -10.56 -1.01 -17.70
N ALA A 158 -9.74 -0.26 -16.96
CA ALA A 158 -9.99 0.08 -15.56
C ALA A 158 -11.26 0.93 -15.38
N GLN A 159 -11.59 1.80 -16.35
CA GLN A 159 -12.85 2.55 -16.38
C GLN A 159 -14.07 1.63 -16.38
N ALA A 160 -14.04 0.55 -17.18
CA ALA A 160 -15.16 -0.39 -17.23
C ALA A 160 -15.34 -1.13 -15.90
N ILE A 161 -14.26 -1.32 -15.13
CA ILE A 161 -14.28 -1.92 -13.78
C ILE A 161 -14.88 -0.94 -12.77
N SER A 162 -14.47 0.34 -12.79
CA SER A 162 -15.00 1.36 -11.88
C SER A 162 -16.50 1.62 -12.11
N GLU A 163 -16.98 1.47 -13.34
CA GLU A 163 -18.40 1.65 -13.68
C GLU A 163 -19.30 0.48 -13.28
N VAL A 164 -18.74 -0.63 -12.78
CA VAL A 164 -19.54 -1.79 -12.36
C VAL A 164 -20.37 -1.45 -11.13
N SER A 165 -21.67 -1.73 -11.20
CA SER A 165 -22.58 -1.55 -10.07
C SER A 165 -22.07 -2.32 -8.83
N GLY A 166 -21.93 -1.62 -7.71
CA GLY A 166 -21.39 -2.17 -6.47
C GLY A 166 -19.88 -2.08 -6.33
N VAL A 167 -19.17 -1.53 -7.33
CA VAL A 167 -17.79 -1.05 -7.22
C VAL A 167 -17.85 0.46 -7.02
N GLY A 168 -17.19 0.96 -5.98
CA GLY A 168 -16.97 2.40 -5.77
C GLY A 168 -15.55 2.65 -5.32
N THR A 169 -15.22 3.89 -4.93
CA THR A 169 -13.84 4.33 -4.59
C THR A 169 -13.07 3.34 -3.70
N VAL A 170 -13.67 2.87 -2.59
CA VAL A 170 -13.00 1.92 -1.69
C VAL A 170 -12.75 0.58 -2.36
N SER A 171 -13.73 0.06 -3.10
CA SER A 171 -13.58 -1.19 -3.85
C SER A 171 -12.50 -1.07 -4.92
N LEU A 172 -12.48 0.05 -5.65
CA LEU A 172 -11.49 0.31 -6.68
C LEU A 172 -10.09 0.44 -6.09
N ARG A 173 -9.95 1.11 -4.93
CA ARG A 173 -8.70 1.20 -4.17
C ARG A 173 -8.20 -0.18 -3.74
N ASN A 174 -9.09 -1.02 -3.20
CA ASN A 174 -8.75 -2.37 -2.79
C ASN A 174 -8.29 -3.22 -3.99
N LEU A 175 -8.99 -3.14 -5.12
CA LEU A 175 -8.60 -3.86 -6.33
C LEU A 175 -7.27 -3.34 -6.90
N ARG A 176 -7.04 -2.02 -6.88
CA ARG A 176 -5.76 -1.42 -7.27
C ARG A 176 -4.63 -1.92 -6.38
N ASN A 177 -4.80 -1.86 -5.06
CA ASN A 177 -3.80 -2.35 -4.09
C ASN A 177 -3.55 -3.85 -4.29
N ALA A 178 -4.61 -4.65 -4.46
CA ALA A 178 -4.47 -6.07 -4.77
C ALA A 178 -3.72 -6.33 -6.09
N ALA A 179 -3.89 -5.47 -7.10
CA ALA A 179 -3.22 -5.61 -8.39
C ALA A 179 -1.74 -5.20 -8.32
N THR A 180 -1.44 -4.09 -7.64
CA THR A 180 -0.11 -3.48 -7.66
C THR A 180 0.77 -3.91 -6.51
N GLN A 181 0.20 -4.26 -5.34
CA GLN A 181 0.92 -4.63 -4.13
C GLN A 181 0.78 -6.14 -3.80
N GLY A 182 -0.36 -6.72 -4.18
CA GLY A 182 -0.58 -8.16 -4.23
C GLY A 182 -1.42 -8.74 -3.11
N TYR A 183 -2.55 -9.37 -3.44
CA TYR A 183 -3.49 -9.86 -2.43
C TYR A 183 -3.06 -11.18 -1.78
N ALA A 184 -2.63 -12.18 -2.57
CA ALA A 184 -2.29 -13.48 -2.02
C ALA A 184 -1.05 -13.37 -1.13
N LEU A 185 -0.07 -12.57 -1.56
CA LEU A 185 1.08 -12.25 -0.74
C LEU A 185 0.70 -11.44 0.50
N THR A 186 -0.14 -10.40 0.38
CA THR A 186 -0.60 -9.63 1.56
C THR A 186 -1.38 -10.51 2.55
N ALA A 187 -2.23 -11.41 2.07
CA ALA A 187 -3.00 -12.33 2.91
C ALA A 187 -2.09 -13.33 3.63
N LEU A 188 -1.06 -13.85 2.93
CA LEU A 188 -0.03 -14.69 3.53
C LEU A 188 0.75 -13.94 4.62
N ILE A 189 1.18 -12.71 4.34
CA ILE A 189 1.88 -11.84 5.29
C ILE A 189 1.00 -11.58 6.51
N ALA A 190 -0.28 -11.25 6.32
CA ALA A 190 -1.22 -11.00 7.40
C ALA A 190 -1.40 -12.25 8.28
N ALA A 191 -1.50 -13.44 7.68
CA ALA A 191 -1.59 -14.70 8.43
C ALA A 191 -0.33 -14.97 9.27
N ILE A 192 0.86 -14.77 8.71
CA ILE A 192 2.13 -14.92 9.42
C ILE A 192 2.23 -13.92 10.58
N ASN A 193 1.86 -12.67 10.35
CA ASN A 193 1.93 -11.61 11.36
C ASN A 193 0.88 -11.75 12.46
N ALA A 194 -0.22 -12.46 12.19
CA ALA A 194 -1.26 -12.76 13.17
C ALA A 194 -0.89 -13.89 14.15
N GLN A 195 0.13 -14.68 13.85
CA GLN A 195 0.64 -15.73 14.75
C GLN A 195 1.12 -15.11 16.06
N GLU A 196 0.79 -15.76 17.18
CA GLU A 196 1.19 -15.31 18.51
C GLU A 196 2.72 -15.23 18.61
N GLU A 197 3.22 -14.20 19.29
CA GLU A 197 4.67 -14.08 19.51
C GLU A 197 5.15 -15.24 20.39
N SER A 198 6.15 -15.96 19.89
CA SER A 198 6.75 -17.10 20.56
C SER A 198 8.28 -17.00 20.57
N LEU A 199 8.94 -18.00 21.17
CA LEU A 199 10.41 -18.14 21.11
C LEU A 199 10.94 -18.22 19.66
N TRP A 200 10.08 -18.57 18.70
CA TRP A 200 10.40 -18.72 17.29
C TRP A 200 9.36 -17.94 16.47
N THR A 201 9.59 -16.64 16.28
CA THR A 201 8.63 -15.74 15.63
C THR A 201 9.12 -15.34 14.24
N SER A 202 8.21 -15.24 13.27
CA SER A 202 8.47 -14.63 11.97
C SER A 202 7.52 -13.49 11.70
N ARG A 203 8.03 -12.43 11.07
CA ARG A 203 7.23 -11.30 10.57
C ARG A 203 7.63 -10.99 9.14
N LEU A 204 6.65 -10.58 8.35
CA LEU A 204 6.86 -10.08 7.00
C LEU A 204 6.23 -8.68 6.89
N SER A 205 6.82 -7.81 6.09
CA SER A 205 6.20 -6.53 5.76
C SER A 205 6.49 -6.13 4.33
N GLN A 206 5.52 -5.46 3.71
CA GLN A 206 5.71 -4.72 2.45
C GLN A 206 5.76 -3.21 2.68
N ASP A 207 5.54 -2.78 3.93
CA ASP A 207 5.54 -1.38 4.35
C ASP A 207 6.60 -1.16 5.44
N PHE A 208 7.68 -0.48 5.06
CA PHE A 208 8.78 -0.12 5.95
C PHE A 208 9.59 1.02 5.34
N ASP A 209 10.22 1.81 6.20
CA ASP A 209 11.23 2.78 5.78
C ASP A 209 12.65 2.18 5.86
N ILE A 210 13.49 2.44 4.86
CA ILE A 210 14.85 1.87 4.83
C ILE A 210 15.69 2.44 5.97
N GLN A 211 15.58 3.75 6.24
CA GLN A 211 16.38 4.39 7.27
C GLN A 211 15.97 3.88 8.64
N ASP A 212 14.66 3.73 8.90
CA ASP A 212 14.17 3.14 10.16
C ASP A 212 14.72 1.72 10.37
N VAL A 213 14.79 0.90 9.32
CA VAL A 213 15.37 -0.45 9.40
C VAL A 213 16.87 -0.41 9.68
N ILE A 214 17.61 0.49 9.01
CA ILE A 214 19.06 0.67 9.20
C ILE A 214 19.37 1.20 10.61
N ASP A 215 18.55 2.10 11.13
CA ASP A 215 18.66 2.69 12.46
C ASP A 215 18.24 1.71 13.58
N GLY A 216 17.67 0.55 13.20
CA GLY A 216 17.43 -0.58 14.07
C GLY A 216 16.03 -0.67 14.64
N ALA A 217 15.01 -0.06 14.00
CA ALA A 217 13.61 -0.14 14.44
C ALA A 217 13.10 -1.58 14.61
N HIS A 218 13.68 -2.53 13.86
CA HIS A 218 13.31 -3.95 13.86
C HIS A 218 14.26 -4.82 14.71
N GLY A 219 15.23 -4.22 15.41
CA GLY A 219 16.15 -4.90 16.31
C GLY A 219 15.89 -4.48 17.76
N ASN A 220 15.56 -5.43 18.63
CA ASN A 220 15.53 -5.20 20.09
C ASN A 220 16.70 -5.84 20.85
N GLY A 221 17.77 -6.22 20.12
CA GLY A 221 18.97 -6.86 20.64
C GLY A 221 20.26 -6.07 20.35
N GLU A 222 21.40 -6.65 20.71
CA GLU A 222 22.73 -6.10 20.41
C GLU A 222 23.04 -6.27 18.92
N PHE A 223 23.33 -5.19 18.20
CA PHE A 223 23.78 -5.26 16.81
C PHE A 223 25.05 -6.10 16.69
N GLN A 224 25.05 -7.10 15.81
CA GLN A 224 26.22 -7.96 15.58
C GLN A 224 26.90 -7.64 14.25
N SER A 225 26.14 -7.62 13.16
CA SER A 225 26.66 -7.37 11.82
C SER A 225 25.56 -7.02 10.85
N ALA A 226 25.95 -6.32 9.78
CA ALA A 226 25.11 -6.13 8.62
C ALA A 226 25.89 -6.31 7.32
N SER A 227 25.22 -6.88 6.31
CA SER A 227 25.70 -7.00 4.94
C SER A 227 24.67 -6.40 3.99
N CYS A 228 25.02 -5.25 3.40
CA CYS A 228 24.16 -4.49 2.49
C CYS A 228 24.60 -4.61 1.02
N PHE A 229 23.69 -4.31 0.12
CA PHE A 229 23.92 -4.29 -1.33
C PHE A 229 23.06 -3.19 -1.96
N GLY A 230 23.67 -2.35 -2.80
CA GLY A 230 22.98 -1.25 -3.47
C GLY A 230 22.47 -0.13 -2.54
N ILE A 231 22.88 -0.14 -1.26
CA ILE A 231 22.60 0.92 -0.29
C ILE A 231 23.83 1.82 -0.17
N ASP A 232 23.61 3.14 -0.13
CA ASP A 232 24.70 4.11 0.06
C ASP A 232 25.34 3.92 1.46
N PRO A 233 26.67 3.66 1.53
CA PRO A 233 27.36 3.49 2.80
C PRO A 233 27.33 4.72 3.71
N SER A 234 27.02 5.90 3.17
CA SER A 234 26.85 7.12 3.97
C SER A 234 25.68 7.04 4.96
N LEU A 235 24.74 6.13 4.73
CA LEU A 235 23.56 5.91 5.58
C LEU A 235 23.85 5.01 6.78
N PHE A 236 25.00 4.36 6.84
CA PHE A 236 25.29 3.37 7.90
C PHE A 236 25.70 4.04 9.22
N PRO A 237 25.15 3.59 10.36
CA PRO A 237 25.59 4.05 11.67
C PRO A 237 27.09 3.88 11.87
N ALA A 238 27.74 4.96 12.31
CA ALA A 238 29.19 4.98 12.53
C ALA A 238 29.61 4.01 13.65
N GLY A 239 30.76 3.35 13.46
CA GLY A 239 31.36 2.48 14.48
C GLY A 239 30.74 1.09 14.61
N GLN A 240 29.80 0.74 13.73
CA GLN A 240 29.20 -0.60 13.66
C GLN A 240 29.77 -1.43 12.50
N ASN A 241 29.64 -2.76 12.59
CA ASN A 241 30.14 -3.71 11.59
C ASN A 241 29.19 -3.83 10.39
N TRP A 242 29.26 -2.84 9.48
CA TRP A 242 28.53 -2.82 8.21
C TRP A 242 29.47 -3.19 7.07
N THR A 243 29.02 -4.11 6.22
CA THR A 243 29.74 -4.53 5.02
C THR A 243 28.86 -4.30 3.79
N VAL A 244 29.50 -4.00 2.66
CA VAL A 244 28.80 -3.85 1.37
C VAL A 244 29.29 -4.95 0.45
N ARG A 245 28.38 -5.83 0.04
CA ARG A 245 28.69 -6.83 -0.99
C ARG A 245 28.53 -6.20 -2.38
N PRO A 246 29.32 -6.65 -3.38
CA PRO A 246 29.39 -5.98 -4.69
C PRO A 246 28.17 -6.22 -5.59
N ASN A 247 27.41 -7.30 -5.35
CA ASN A 247 26.31 -7.71 -6.21
C ASN A 247 24.95 -7.42 -5.55
N LEU A 248 24.01 -6.91 -6.35
CA LEU A 248 22.60 -6.78 -5.97
C LEU A 248 21.96 -8.16 -5.76
N ALA A 249 20.92 -8.22 -4.92
CA ALA A 249 20.14 -9.44 -4.81
C ALA A 249 19.36 -9.71 -6.10
N THR A 250 19.25 -10.98 -6.45
CA THR A 250 18.42 -11.42 -7.59
C THR A 250 17.01 -11.73 -7.11
N GLY A 251 16.03 -11.71 -8.00
CA GLY A 251 14.68 -12.17 -7.68
C GLY A 251 14.59 -13.57 -7.11
N THR A 252 15.46 -14.48 -7.56
CA THR A 252 15.57 -15.84 -7.02
C THR A 252 16.03 -15.83 -5.57
N GLU A 253 17.00 -14.99 -5.23
CA GLU A 253 17.48 -14.84 -3.85
C GLU A 253 16.38 -14.29 -2.94
N VAL A 254 15.68 -13.24 -3.38
CA VAL A 254 14.54 -12.69 -2.62
C VAL A 254 13.46 -13.76 -2.40
N TYR A 255 13.09 -14.49 -3.45
CA TYR A 255 12.10 -15.56 -3.34
C TYR A 255 12.51 -16.61 -2.30
N GLN A 256 13.74 -17.12 -2.38
CA GLN A 256 14.23 -18.18 -1.47
C GLN A 256 14.28 -17.72 -0.01
N GLU A 257 14.64 -16.46 0.23
CA GLU A 257 14.75 -15.91 1.57
C GLU A 257 13.38 -15.71 2.23
N ILE A 258 12.40 -15.25 1.46
CA ILE A 258 11.02 -15.12 1.96
C ILE A 258 10.35 -16.49 2.07
N GLU A 259 10.56 -17.42 1.12
CA GLU A 259 10.11 -18.81 1.22
C GLU A 259 10.65 -19.47 2.50
N GLY A 260 11.93 -19.25 2.83
CA GLY A 260 12.51 -19.71 4.08
C GLY A 260 11.83 -19.11 5.32
N THR A 261 11.41 -17.84 5.26
CA THR A 261 10.67 -17.19 6.34
C THR A 261 9.26 -17.74 6.49
N VAL A 262 8.55 -17.96 5.38
CA VAL A 262 7.23 -18.60 5.35
C VAL A 262 7.32 -20.02 5.91
N GLY A 263 8.29 -20.82 5.48
CA GLY A 263 8.49 -22.18 5.97
C GLY A 263 8.88 -22.23 7.46
N TYR A 264 9.58 -21.22 7.96
CA TYR A 264 9.84 -21.09 9.38
C TYR A 264 8.57 -20.77 10.18
N ALA A 265 7.73 -19.86 9.69
CA ALA A 265 6.43 -19.54 10.29
C ALA A 265 5.51 -20.78 10.34
N ASP A 266 5.36 -21.46 9.20
CA ASP A 266 4.54 -22.67 9.05
C ASP A 266 4.96 -23.80 9.99
N ARG A 267 6.28 -24.00 10.15
CA ARG A 267 6.81 -25.01 11.07
C ARG A 267 6.38 -24.78 12.52
N ASN A 268 6.23 -23.53 12.94
CA ASN A 268 5.91 -23.17 14.33
C ASN A 268 4.40 -23.11 14.54
N GLU A 269 3.66 -22.59 13.57
CA GLU A 269 2.20 -22.57 13.54
C GLU A 269 1.72 -22.80 12.09
N PRO A 270 1.12 -23.97 11.80
CA PRO A 270 0.78 -24.35 10.43
C PRO A 270 -0.11 -23.36 9.71
N LEU A 271 0.25 -23.04 8.47
CA LEU A 271 -0.48 -22.16 7.58
C LEU A 271 -1.27 -22.99 6.55
N PRO A 272 -2.39 -22.48 5.99
CA PRO A 272 -3.09 -23.17 4.92
C PRO A 272 -2.21 -23.33 3.66
N ASP A 273 -2.07 -24.55 3.15
CA ASP A 273 -1.26 -24.86 1.97
C ASP A 273 -1.57 -23.97 0.75
N THR A 274 -2.86 -23.71 0.50
CA THR A 274 -3.30 -22.84 -0.59
C THR A 274 -2.86 -21.40 -0.40
N LEU A 275 -2.87 -20.89 0.84
CA LEU A 275 -2.44 -19.54 1.15
C LEU A 275 -0.93 -19.38 0.92
N MET A 276 -0.13 -20.37 1.34
CA MET A 276 1.31 -20.38 1.09
C MET A 276 1.61 -20.47 -0.40
N ALA A 277 0.97 -21.39 -1.11
CA ALA A 277 1.18 -21.60 -2.53
C ALA A 277 0.84 -20.34 -3.35
N ASP A 278 -0.32 -19.73 -3.10
CA ASP A 278 -0.77 -18.54 -3.84
C ASP A 278 0.11 -17.32 -3.50
N GLY A 279 0.45 -17.12 -2.22
CA GLY A 279 1.30 -16.01 -1.79
C GLY A 279 2.73 -16.11 -2.32
N LEU A 280 3.33 -17.31 -2.31
CA LEU A 280 4.67 -17.54 -2.85
C LEU A 280 4.69 -17.50 -4.39
N ALA A 281 3.66 -18.02 -5.06
CA ALA A 281 3.54 -17.89 -6.52
C ALA A 281 3.45 -16.41 -6.94
N GLU A 282 2.70 -15.61 -6.18
CA GLU A 282 2.63 -14.16 -6.40
C GLU A 282 3.98 -13.47 -6.13
N LEU A 283 4.67 -13.81 -5.03
CA LEU A 283 6.01 -13.30 -4.77
C LEU A 283 6.97 -13.63 -5.92
N GLN A 284 6.94 -14.86 -6.41
CA GLN A 284 7.78 -15.30 -7.54
C GLN A 284 7.49 -14.47 -8.79
N ALA A 285 6.23 -14.21 -9.11
CA ALA A 285 5.85 -13.38 -10.24
C ALA A 285 6.36 -11.93 -10.11
N ARG A 286 6.37 -11.39 -8.89
CA ARG A 286 6.85 -10.02 -8.60
C ARG A 286 8.37 -9.90 -8.64
N THR A 287 9.10 -10.94 -8.24
CA THR A 287 10.56 -10.92 -8.16
C THR A 287 11.24 -11.47 -9.40
N ALA A 288 10.55 -12.26 -10.24
CA ALA A 288 11.14 -12.91 -11.41
C ALA A 288 11.87 -11.93 -12.35
N GLY A 289 13.15 -12.20 -12.63
CA GLY A 289 13.98 -11.37 -13.51
C GLY A 289 14.35 -9.98 -12.97
N ARG A 290 14.04 -9.70 -11.69
CA ARG A 290 14.33 -8.42 -11.04
C ARG A 290 15.64 -8.44 -10.26
N THR A 291 16.11 -7.24 -9.93
CA THR A 291 17.28 -6.98 -9.07
C THR A 291 16.88 -6.07 -7.91
N PHE A 292 17.54 -6.25 -6.76
CA PHE A 292 17.13 -5.62 -5.50
C PHE A 292 18.31 -5.01 -4.76
N ASN A 293 18.09 -3.83 -4.19
CA ASN A 293 18.89 -3.26 -3.12
C ASN A 293 18.40 -3.81 -1.77
N GLY A 294 19.23 -3.81 -0.74
CA GLY A 294 18.83 -4.37 0.55
C GLY A 294 19.96 -4.55 1.56
N CYS A 295 19.60 -5.09 2.71
CA CYS A 295 20.55 -5.49 3.74
C CYS A 295 20.09 -6.75 4.48
N PHE A 296 21.07 -7.51 4.97
CA PHE A 296 20.90 -8.53 6.00
C PHE A 296 21.48 -7.99 7.29
N ILE A 297 20.68 -7.92 8.35
CA ILE A 297 21.07 -7.36 9.64
C ILE A 297 20.84 -8.42 10.70
N SER A 298 21.84 -8.63 11.54
CA SER A 298 21.81 -9.61 12.63
C SER A 298 21.95 -8.92 13.98
N TYR A 299 21.04 -9.22 14.89
CA TYR A 299 21.09 -8.81 16.29
C TYR A 299 21.18 -10.04 17.19
N GLY A 300 21.97 -9.95 18.26
CA GLY A 300 22.04 -10.94 19.32
C GLY A 300 21.10 -10.59 20.48
N LYS A 301 20.45 -11.60 21.05
CA LYS A 301 19.59 -11.46 22.24
C LYS A 301 20.11 -12.39 23.35
N GLY A 302 21.29 -12.05 23.85
CA GLY A 302 22.03 -12.92 24.77
C GLY A 302 22.70 -14.11 24.04
N PRO A 303 23.19 -15.11 24.79
CA PRO A 303 23.97 -16.21 24.23
C PRO A 303 23.16 -17.26 23.44
N TRP A 304 21.83 -17.26 23.57
CA TRP A 304 20.94 -18.31 23.04
C TRP A 304 19.81 -17.75 22.19
N GLY A 305 19.92 -16.53 21.68
CA GLY A 305 18.86 -15.96 20.86
C GLY A 305 19.35 -14.89 19.91
N GLY A 306 18.58 -14.66 18.85
CA GLY A 306 18.93 -13.69 17.84
C GLY A 306 17.73 -13.23 17.01
N ILE A 307 17.95 -12.12 16.31
CA ILE A 307 17.01 -11.53 15.37
C ILE A 307 17.73 -11.35 14.05
N GLN A 308 17.17 -11.90 12.98
CA GLN A 308 17.61 -11.63 11.62
C GLN A 308 16.57 -10.75 10.95
N VAL A 309 17.01 -9.61 10.42
CA VAL A 309 16.19 -8.70 9.62
C VAL A 309 16.78 -8.66 8.22
N LYS A 310 15.96 -8.93 7.21
CA LYS A 310 16.37 -8.84 5.80
C LYS A 310 15.34 -7.98 5.09
N PHE A 311 15.80 -7.03 4.28
CA PHE A 311 14.89 -6.25 3.44
C PHE A 311 15.41 -6.13 2.03
N TYR A 312 14.48 -6.00 1.09
CA TYR A 312 14.73 -5.92 -0.34
C TYR A 312 13.86 -4.83 -0.95
N VAL A 313 14.45 -4.07 -1.87
CA VAL A 313 13.77 -3.02 -2.65
C VAL A 313 14.15 -3.16 -4.11
N ASP A 314 13.15 -3.42 -4.95
CA ASP A 314 13.31 -3.58 -6.40
C ASP A 314 13.90 -2.31 -7.00
N THR A 315 14.97 -2.44 -7.78
CA THR A 315 15.70 -1.31 -8.34
C THR A 315 14.94 -0.55 -9.45
N VAL A 316 13.85 -1.12 -9.96
CA VAL A 316 13.04 -0.60 -11.06
C VAL A 316 11.67 -0.14 -10.56
N THR A 317 10.95 -1.00 -9.83
CA THR A 317 9.56 -0.75 -9.43
C THR A 317 9.45 -0.13 -8.04
N GLY A 318 10.50 -0.21 -7.23
CA GLY A 318 10.43 0.14 -5.82
C GLY A 318 9.61 -0.83 -4.98
N TYR A 319 9.18 -1.99 -5.52
CA TYR A 319 8.55 -3.04 -4.74
C TYR A 319 9.44 -3.45 -3.56
N ARG A 320 8.85 -3.57 -2.37
CA ARG A 320 9.59 -3.81 -1.13
C ARG A 320 9.07 -5.04 -0.42
N ILE A 321 9.98 -5.79 0.19
CA ILE A 321 9.63 -6.84 1.13
C ILE A 321 10.70 -6.95 2.21
N LEU A 322 10.25 -7.08 3.44
CA LEU A 322 11.06 -7.24 4.64
C LEU A 322 10.64 -8.53 5.34
N SER A 323 11.63 -9.24 5.87
CA SER A 323 11.45 -10.42 6.69
C SER A 323 12.23 -10.29 7.99
N GLU A 324 11.58 -10.65 9.09
CA GLU A 324 12.17 -10.75 10.42
C GLU A 324 12.00 -12.17 10.94
N GLN A 325 13.06 -12.70 11.53
CA GLN A 325 13.05 -13.99 12.21
C GLN A 325 13.67 -13.84 13.59
N HIS A 326 12.90 -14.20 14.61
CA HIS A 326 13.34 -14.29 15.99
C HIS A 326 13.51 -15.75 16.35
N TRP A 327 14.62 -16.07 17.01
CA TRP A 327 14.88 -17.40 17.53
C TRP A 327 15.45 -17.32 18.94
N VAL A 328 15.09 -18.29 19.76
CA VAL A 328 15.62 -18.51 21.11
C VAL A 328 15.77 -20.01 21.34
N GLU A 329 17.01 -20.47 21.54
CA GLU A 329 17.41 -21.85 21.86
C GLU A 329 17.22 -22.21 23.34
#